data_AF-A0A1I7ZIF7-F1
#
_entry.id   AF-A0A1I7ZIF7-F1
#
_cell.length_a   1.000
_cell.length_b   1.000
_cell.length_c   1.000
_cell.angle_alpha   90.00
_cell.angle_beta   90.00
_cell.angle_gamma   90.00
#
_symmetry.space_group_name_H-M   'P 1'
#
loop_
_entity.id
_entity.type
_entity.pdbx_description
1 polymer ?
#
loop_
_entity_poly.entity_id
_entity_poly.type
_entity_poly.pdbx_seq_one_letter_code
_entity_poly.pdbx_strand_id
1 'polypeptide(L)'
;MVTCFNTLHDCNEFCYFECNAVDHCNDSDNEMVACAPDVTSIVVVTLASILGVTILCCLACFCSPCCLIAMCISKRRDAQQRNRRFRSEDSKANSSLI
;
A
#
# COMPACT_ATOMS: atom_id res chain seq x y z
N MET A 1 9.86 -8.19 -25.47
CA MET A 1 9.87 -9.04 -26.67
C MET A 1 8.59 -8.71 -27.43
N VAL A 2 8.71 -8.31 -28.70
CA VAL A 2 7.55 -8.04 -29.58
C VAL A 2 7.31 -9.30 -30.39
N THR A 3 6.05 -9.72 -30.52
CA THR A 3 5.67 -10.90 -31.30
C THR A 3 4.83 -10.47 -32.49
N CYS A 4 5.08 -11.04 -33.66
CA CYS A 4 4.39 -10.67 -34.90
C CYS A 4 3.42 -11.78 -35.31
N PHE A 5 2.22 -11.39 -35.76
CA PHE A 5 1.17 -12.29 -36.24
C PHE A 5 0.71 -11.85 -37.64
N ASN A 6 0.27 -12.82 -38.44
CA ASN A 6 -0.24 -12.54 -39.79
C ASN A 6 -1.65 -11.92 -39.77
N THR A 7 -2.44 -12.24 -38.74
CA THR A 7 -3.81 -11.74 -38.63
C THR A 7 -4.08 -11.13 -37.27
N LEU A 8 -5.04 -10.21 -37.21
CA LEU A 8 -5.52 -9.61 -35.96
C LEU A 8 -6.19 -10.67 -35.07
N HIS A 9 -6.79 -11.70 -35.67
CA HIS A 9 -7.44 -12.79 -34.94
C HIS A 9 -6.41 -13.59 -34.14
N ASP A 10 -5.33 -14.04 -34.78
CA ASP A 10 -4.26 -14.78 -34.12
C ASP A 10 -3.60 -13.92 -33.04
N CYS A 11 -3.40 -12.63 -33.30
CA CYS A 11 -2.83 -11.74 -32.31
C CYS A 11 -3.72 -11.66 -31.06
N ASN A 12 -5.03 -11.45 -31.20
CA ASN A 12 -5.93 -11.35 -30.04
C ASN A 12 -6.12 -12.67 -29.29
N GLU A 13 -5.93 -13.83 -29.95
CA GLU A 13 -6.04 -15.13 -29.31
C GLU A 13 -4.79 -15.48 -28.48
N PHE A 14 -3.60 -15.15 -28.99
CA PHE A 14 -2.33 -15.56 -28.39
C PHE A 14 -1.60 -14.45 -27.62
N CYS A 15 -1.92 -13.17 -27.86
CA CYS A 15 -1.35 -12.03 -27.16
C CYS A 15 -2.25 -11.59 -26.00
N TYR A 16 -1.66 -11.46 -24.81
CA TYR A 16 -2.33 -10.85 -23.65
C TYR A 16 -2.34 -9.32 -23.71
N PHE A 17 -1.47 -8.73 -24.54
CA PHE A 17 -1.31 -7.28 -24.69
C PHE A 17 -2.04 -6.76 -25.93
N GLU A 18 -1.98 -5.45 -26.15
CA GLU A 18 -2.65 -4.80 -27.26
C GLU A 18 -1.98 -5.13 -28.61
N CYS A 19 -2.82 -5.42 -29.60
CA CYS A 19 -2.43 -5.80 -30.95
C CYS A 19 -2.52 -4.60 -31.89
N ASN A 20 -1.39 -4.22 -32.46
CA ASN A 20 -1.28 -3.06 -33.34
C ASN A 20 -0.88 -3.50 -34.75
N ALA A 21 -1.61 -3.06 -35.78
CA ALA A 21 -1.20 -3.27 -37.16
C ALA A 21 0.03 -2.40 -37.47
N VAL A 22 1.05 -3.01 -38.07
CA VAL A 22 2.32 -2.36 -38.41
C VAL A 22 2.75 -2.77 -39.82
N ASP A 23 3.37 -1.83 -40.55
CA ASP A 23 3.83 -2.07 -41.91
C ASP A 23 5.01 -3.03 -41.98
N HIS A 24 5.86 -3.02 -40.94
CA HIS A 24 7.03 -3.88 -40.83
C HIS A 24 7.14 -4.47 -39.43
N CYS A 25 7.18 -5.81 -39.37
CA CYS A 25 7.39 -6.56 -38.13
C CYS A 25 8.33 -7.72 -38.44
N ASN A 26 9.42 -7.85 -37.65
CA ASN A 26 10.39 -8.94 -37.79
C ASN A 26 10.91 -9.13 -39.24
N ASP A 27 11.37 -8.04 -39.85
CA ASP A 27 11.91 -7.97 -41.23
C ASP A 27 10.95 -8.42 -42.35
N SER A 28 9.64 -8.48 -42.08
CA SER A 28 8.63 -8.67 -43.11
C SER A 28 8.38 -7.37 -43.88
N ASP A 29 8.36 -7.46 -45.22
CA ASP A 29 7.94 -6.37 -46.12
C ASP A 29 6.41 -6.25 -46.25
N ASN A 30 5.65 -7.18 -45.66
CA ASN A 30 4.17 -7.19 -45.70
C ASN A 30 3.57 -6.68 -44.39
N GLU A 31 2.35 -6.13 -44.47
CA GLU A 31 1.54 -5.73 -43.31
C GLU A 31 1.37 -6.90 -42.34
N MET A 32 1.70 -6.66 -41.06
CA MET A 32 1.56 -7.65 -39.99
C MET A 32 0.95 -7.00 -38.75
N VAL A 33 0.59 -7.82 -37.77
CA VAL A 33 0.09 -7.36 -36.48
C VAL A 33 1.14 -7.61 -35.40
N ALA A 34 1.59 -6.54 -34.74
CA ALA A 34 2.53 -6.59 -33.63
C ALA A 34 1.78 -6.65 -32.29
N CYS A 35 2.14 -7.66 -31.50
CA CYS A 35 1.87 -7.77 -30.08
C CYS A 35 3.04 -7.15 -29.32
N ALA A 36 2.83 -5.95 -28.77
CA ALA A 36 3.84 -5.25 -27.97
C ALA A 36 3.39 -5.20 -26.50
N PRO A 37 4.30 -5.38 -25.53
CA PRO A 37 3.95 -5.22 -24.13
C PRO A 37 3.47 -3.79 -23.88
N ASP A 38 2.31 -3.64 -23.24
CA ASP A 38 1.78 -2.34 -22.89
C ASP A 38 2.58 -1.72 -21.73
N VAL A 39 3.56 -0.91 -22.13
CA VAL A 39 4.45 -0.18 -21.22
C VAL A 39 3.66 0.79 -20.34
N THR A 40 2.54 1.33 -20.82
CA THR A 40 1.75 2.29 -20.03
C THR A 40 1.08 1.61 -18.85
N SER A 41 0.46 0.45 -19.06
CA SER A 41 -0.08 -0.37 -17.98
C SER A 41 0.99 -0.79 -16.96
N ILE A 42 2.17 -1.20 -17.41
CA ILE A 42 3.28 -1.57 -16.52
C ILE A 42 3.71 -0.36 -15.67
N VAL A 43 3.85 0.82 -16.27
CA VAL A 43 4.22 2.05 -15.57
C VAL A 43 3.15 2.47 -14.56
N VAL A 44 1.87 2.41 -14.93
CA VAL A 44 0.76 2.76 -14.03
C VAL A 44 0.72 1.83 -12.82
N VAL A 45 0.79 0.51 -13.03
CA VAL A 45 0.76 -0.49 -11.94
C VAL A 45 1.97 -0.35 -11.02
N THR A 46 3.16 -0.14 -11.58
CA THR A 46 4.37 0.04 -10.78
C THR A 46 4.31 1.33 -9.96
N LEU A 47 3.89 2.46 -10.56
CA LEU A 47 3.70 3.72 -9.83
C LEU A 47 2.65 3.59 -8.72
N ALA A 48 1.51 2.98 -9.00
CA ALA A 48 0.47 2.75 -8.00
C ALA A 48 0.99 1.89 -6.83
N SER A 49 1.78 0.85 -7.14
CA SER A 49 2.39 -0.02 -6.12
C SER A 49 3.39 0.75 -5.25
N ILE A 50 4.26 1.54 -5.86
CA ILE A 50 5.25 2.36 -5.14
C ILE A 50 4.55 3.36 -4.21
N LEU A 51 3.54 4.07 -4.72
CA LEU A 51 2.77 5.03 -3.92
C LEU A 51 2.03 4.33 -2.77
N GLY A 52 1.38 3.20 -3.05
CA GLY A 52 0.66 2.40 -2.05
C GLY A 52 1.58 1.91 -0.93
N VAL A 53 2.72 1.32 -1.28
CA VAL A 53 3.72 0.86 -0.31
C VAL A 53 4.30 2.03 0.47
N THR A 54 4.60 3.15 -0.19
CA THR A 54 5.16 4.33 0.48
C THR A 54 4.16 4.89 1.50
N ILE A 55 2.89 5.04 1.14
CA ILE A 55 1.83 5.52 2.04
C ILE A 55 1.65 4.54 3.21
N LEU A 56 1.58 3.24 2.95
CA LEU A 56 1.47 2.22 3.99
C LEU A 56 2.66 2.23 4.94
N CYS A 57 3.87 2.35 4.43
CA CYS A 57 5.08 2.49 5.23
C CYS A 57 5.05 3.78 6.05
N CYS A 58 4.64 4.90 5.48
CA CYS A 58 4.48 6.16 6.22
C CYS A 58 3.46 6.00 7.34
N LEU A 59 2.29 5.42 7.07
CA LEU A 59 1.27 5.16 8.09
C LEU A 59 1.80 4.22 9.16
N ALA A 60 2.47 3.13 8.81
CA ALA A 60 3.07 2.23 9.80
C ALA A 60 4.13 2.95 10.65
N CYS A 61 5.02 3.73 10.02
CA CYS A 61 6.11 4.44 10.69
C CYS A 61 5.64 5.63 11.55
N PHE A 62 4.51 6.28 11.24
CA PHE A 62 3.96 7.36 12.06
C PHE A 62 2.93 6.83 13.07
N CYS A 63 2.10 5.85 12.71
CA CYS A 63 1.14 5.26 13.64
C CYS A 63 1.85 4.44 14.72
N SER A 64 2.94 3.73 14.42
CA SER A 64 3.68 2.97 15.44
C SER A 64 4.20 3.84 16.61
N PRO A 65 4.91 4.97 16.39
CA PRO A 65 5.30 5.85 17.49
C PRO A 65 4.08 6.53 18.13
N CYS A 66 3.06 6.93 17.36
CA CYS A 66 1.84 7.54 17.93
C CYS A 66 1.07 6.56 18.84
N CYS A 67 0.96 5.28 18.46
CA CYS A 67 0.31 4.24 19.26
C CYS A 67 1.12 3.93 20.53
N LEU A 68 2.45 3.87 20.44
CA LEU A 68 3.32 3.69 21.60
C LEU A 68 3.22 4.89 22.56
N ILE A 69 3.20 6.12 22.05
CA ILE A 69 3.05 7.33 22.85
C ILE A 69 1.66 7.38 23.51
N ALA A 70 0.59 7.04 22.79
CA ALA A 70 -0.76 6.97 23.33
C ALA A 70 -0.90 5.91 24.44
N MET A 71 -0.28 4.74 24.28
CA MET A 71 -0.21 3.71 25.33
C MET A 71 0.60 4.19 26.55
N CYS A 72 1.72 4.89 26.35
CA CYS A 72 2.49 5.46 27.46
C CYS A 72 1.69 6.52 28.24
N ILE A 73 0.93 7.37 27.57
CA ILE A 73 0.11 8.41 28.21
C ILE A 73 -1.07 7.79 28.96
N SER A 74 -1.78 6.83 28.37
CA SER A 74 -2.88 6.12 29.04
C SER A 74 -2.39 5.37 30.28
N LYS A 75 -1.29 4.62 30.17
CA LYS A 75 -0.68 3.92 31.30
C LYS A 75 -0.25 4.87 32.43
N ARG A 76 0.28 6.05 32.11
CA ARG A 76 0.57 7.09 33.11
C ARG A 76 -0.69 7.64 33.76
N ARG A 77 -1.76 7.88 33.00
CA ARG A 77 -3.04 8.34 33.53
C ARG A 77 -3.69 7.32 34.46
N ASP A 78 -3.64 6.04 34.12
CA ASP A 78 -4.17 4.96 34.95
C ASP A 78 -3.38 4.83 36.26
N ALA A 79 -2.05 4.91 36.20
CA ALA A 79 -1.21 4.95 37.39
C ALA A 79 -1.51 6.17 38.27
N GLN A 80 -1.74 7.35 37.65
CA GLN A 80 -2.05 8.57 38.37
C GLN A 80 -3.47 8.54 38.98
N GLN A 81 -4.46 7.93 38.32
CA GLN A 81 -5.80 7.70 38.88
C GLN A 81 -5.77 6.69 40.02
N ARG A 82 -5.01 5.60 39.91
CA ARG A 82 -4.80 4.66 41.02
C ARG A 82 -4.16 5.34 42.23
N ASN A 83 -3.15 6.19 42.01
CA ASN A 83 -2.50 6.93 43.09
C ASN A 83 -3.43 7.96 43.75
N ARG A 84 -4.36 8.55 42.98
CA ARG A 84 -5.43 9.42 43.53
C ARG A 84 -6.46 8.64 44.35
N ARG A 85 -6.81 7.41 43.95
CA ARG A 85 -7.72 6.54 44.74
C ARG A 85 -7.10 6.13 46.07
N PHE A 86 -5.84 5.66 46.06
CA PHE A 86 -5.10 5.35 47.28
C PHE A 86 -5.01 6.56 48.23
N ARG A 87 -4.65 7.74 47.72
CA ARG A 87 -4.60 8.97 48.53
C ARG A 87 -5.97 9.40 49.08
N SER A 88 -7.05 9.13 48.35
CA SER A 88 -8.42 9.40 48.82
C SER A 88 -8.87 8.40 49.89
N GLU A 89 -8.39 7.16 49.86
CA GLU A 89 -8.64 6.14 50.88
C GLU A 89 -7.86 6.44 52.17
N ASP A 90 -6.57 6.80 52.08
CA ASP A 90 -5.77 7.25 53.23
C ASP A 90 -6.35 8.51 53.90
N SER A 91 -6.83 9.47 53.11
CA SER A 91 -7.44 10.69 53.67
C SER A 91 -8.78 10.42 54.37
N LYS A 92 -9.55 9.41 53.93
CA LYS A 92 -10.78 8.97 54.61
C LYS A 92 -10.47 8.15 55.87
N ALA A 93 -9.45 7.31 55.83
CA ALA A 93 -8.98 6.53 56.99
C ALA A 93 -8.45 7.45 58.10
N ASN A 94 -7.70 8.50 57.76
CA ASN A 94 -7.22 9.47 58.75
C ASN A 94 -8.32 10.39 59.31
N SER A 95 -9.37 10.69 58.55
CA SER A 95 -10.52 11.48 59.04
C SER A 95 -11.49 10.70 59.95
N SER A 96 -11.40 9.37 60.00
CA SER A 96 -12.27 8.52 60.84
C SER A 96 -11.65 8.12 62.17
N LEU A 97 -10.45 8.61 62.46
CA LEU A 97 -9.66 8.38 63.69
C LEU A 97 -9.61 9.61 64.62
N ILE A 98 -10.39 10.67 64.34
CA ILE A 98 -10.56 11.88 65.16
C ILE A 98 -11.98 11.94 65.70
#